data_AF-A0A521TRN5-F1
#
_entry.id   AF-A0A521TRN5-F1
#
_cell.length_a   1.000
_cell.length_b   1.000
_cell.length_c   1.000
_cell.angle_alpha   90.00
_cell.angle_beta   90.00
_cell.angle_gamma   90.00
#
_symmetry.space_group_name_H-M   'P 1'
#
loop_
_entity.id
_entity.type
_entity.pdbx_description
1 polymer ?
#
loop_
_entity_poly.entity_id
_entity_poly.type
_entity_poly.pdbx_seq_one_letter_code
_entity_poly.pdbx_strand_id
1 'polypeptide(L)'
;MKTARSYSLLALVLASCGGAIPDLDQEDRAGGVASVQVTTGGNRGTAAAPLPFSSDGVPLQLQIEVRARDNRRVTSFNGWVRLSMAPGVFRSVTGPEGSVLGNMVKLTNGLATGLEVTVARGYGESRIWAEEVGYTPVDPRRTPAPSCANGRDDDGDGFVDYPADQGCAAANDDTERAGSYAVGTSEPLFFSLPNIIDVQGRSAVTPLLGERVTLRGRITPDAPPAGDRRHRMVVTQTDNSGFFVTDIDDRSCDGQPCYNSLYSFNFRSPDGMRPCDLIDTLTGSVAEFVSTTQLAQPGYQIGLAWRPNDAAAGQCLIPDPVEITPTTLAMDILMERHESSLARVREVLLPSLMGPGLAPNGIPSMGATNCDLNTDGRITYDGGPENQCADACAADINCSEWSNWNRYGQVTVTLPAMGAGARARMAIAPRIVNPNFDPQRLRGPTATVTGTLKQVGPNWIIQPRCGADFVVAGDGQTVCEHPRDCCLHERSIAEE
;
A
#
# COMPACT_ATOMS: atom_id res chain seq x y z
N MET A 1 -36.05 73.97 -37.21
CA MET A 1 -35.82 73.49 -35.83
C MET A 1 -34.32 73.39 -35.62
N LYS A 2 -33.80 74.18 -34.67
CA LYS A 2 -32.36 74.46 -34.49
C LYS A 2 -31.69 73.43 -33.56
N THR A 3 -30.53 72.99 -34.02
CA THR A 3 -29.34 72.38 -33.40
C THR A 3 -29.09 72.45 -31.87
N ALA A 4 -28.62 71.30 -31.36
CA ALA A 4 -27.39 71.01 -30.58
C ALA A 4 -27.27 71.25 -29.05
N ARG A 5 -26.89 70.17 -28.33
CA ARG A 5 -25.77 70.00 -27.34
C ARG A 5 -25.79 68.53 -26.84
N SER A 6 -24.77 67.69 -27.11
CA SER A 6 -23.46 67.49 -26.45
C SER A 6 -23.50 66.83 -25.06
N TYR A 7 -22.94 65.62 -24.96
CA TYR A 7 -22.05 65.19 -23.86
C TYR A 7 -20.99 64.23 -24.41
N SER A 8 -19.73 64.54 -24.10
CA SER A 8 -18.53 63.75 -24.41
C SER A 8 -18.28 62.70 -23.34
N LEU A 9 -17.75 61.53 -23.71
CA LEU A 9 -16.91 60.73 -22.82
C LEU A 9 -15.77 60.03 -23.59
N LEU A 10 -14.56 60.48 -23.26
CA LEU A 10 -13.24 59.83 -23.28
C LEU A 10 -13.00 58.64 -24.22
N ALA A 11 -12.16 58.86 -25.23
CA ALA A 11 -11.45 57.83 -25.96
C ALA A 11 -10.21 57.38 -25.16
N LEU A 12 -10.12 56.08 -24.87
CA LEU A 12 -8.91 55.43 -24.37
C LEU A 12 -7.96 55.19 -25.57
N VAL A 13 -6.75 55.73 -25.48
CA VAL A 13 -5.71 55.63 -26.50
C VAL A 13 -5.19 54.18 -26.57
N LEU A 14 -5.30 53.56 -27.74
CA LEU A 14 -4.62 52.33 -28.11
C LEU A 14 -3.11 52.62 -28.22
N ALA A 15 -2.34 52.26 -27.19
CA ALA A 15 -0.89 52.17 -27.30
C ALA A 15 -0.53 50.88 -28.06
N SER A 16 0.00 51.05 -29.28
CA SER A 16 0.59 49.95 -30.04
C SER A 16 1.86 49.46 -29.34
N CYS A 17 1.82 48.27 -28.76
CA CYS A 17 3.04 47.52 -28.47
C CYS A 17 3.53 46.84 -29.75
N GLY A 18 4.09 47.65 -30.66
CA GLY A 18 4.99 47.20 -31.72
C GLY A 18 6.42 47.07 -31.20
N GLY A 19 6.59 46.49 -30.00
CA GLY A 19 7.87 45.98 -29.56
C GLY A 19 7.99 44.58 -30.13
N ALA A 20 9.06 44.30 -30.88
CA ALA A 20 9.44 42.93 -31.18
C ALA A 20 9.37 42.14 -29.87
N ILE A 21 8.45 41.19 -29.79
CA ILE A 21 8.62 40.07 -28.88
C ILE A 21 10.01 39.57 -29.27
N PRO A 22 11.02 39.60 -28.37
CA PRO A 22 12.28 38.95 -28.69
C PRO A 22 11.87 37.56 -29.12
N ASP A 23 12.26 37.17 -30.33
CA ASP A 23 12.01 35.84 -30.84
C ASP A 23 12.24 34.88 -29.67
N LEU A 24 11.15 34.32 -29.16
CA LEU A 24 11.22 33.07 -28.42
C LEU A 24 11.40 31.97 -29.47
N ASP A 25 12.28 32.21 -30.43
CA ASP A 25 13.21 31.23 -30.93
C ASP A 25 14.07 30.78 -29.74
N GLN A 26 13.41 30.03 -28.84
CA GLN A 26 13.85 28.71 -28.41
C GLN A 26 14.10 27.77 -29.63
N GLU A 27 14.50 28.30 -30.79
CA GLU A 27 15.14 27.52 -31.81
C GLU A 27 16.46 27.05 -31.20
N ASP A 28 16.60 25.73 -31.14
CA ASP A 28 17.86 25.04 -30.95
C ASP A 28 18.43 24.86 -29.53
N ARG A 29 17.62 24.99 -28.46
CA ARG A 29 18.09 24.64 -27.10
C ARG A 29 18.53 23.16 -26.95
N ALA A 30 18.16 22.29 -27.89
CA ALA A 30 18.46 20.85 -27.86
C ALA A 30 18.72 20.24 -29.25
N GLY A 31 19.36 20.99 -30.16
CA GLY A 31 19.81 20.45 -31.45
C GLY A 31 18.69 19.88 -32.35
N GLY A 32 17.50 20.47 -32.30
CA GLY A 32 16.34 20.09 -33.13
C GLY A 32 15.48 18.92 -32.63
N VAL A 33 15.71 18.42 -31.40
CA VAL A 33 14.86 17.38 -30.80
C VAL A 33 13.50 17.96 -30.39
N ALA A 34 12.42 17.38 -30.93
CA ALA A 34 11.04 17.80 -30.67
C ALA A 34 10.18 16.71 -30.00
N SER A 35 10.51 15.44 -30.19
CA SER A 35 9.84 14.31 -29.53
C SER A 35 10.78 13.12 -29.43
N VAL A 36 10.44 12.17 -28.57
CA VAL A 36 11.11 10.87 -28.47
C VAL A 36 10.16 9.80 -28.99
N GLN A 37 10.67 8.88 -29.80
CA GLN A 37 9.97 7.68 -30.21
C GLN A 37 10.52 6.51 -29.41
N VAL A 38 9.65 5.85 -28.63
CA VAL A 38 9.97 4.64 -27.89
C VAL A 38 9.26 3.48 -28.58
N THR A 39 10.03 2.51 -29.04
CA THR A 39 9.48 1.31 -29.70
C THR A 39 9.78 0.10 -28.86
N THR A 40 8.74 -0.67 -28.54
CA THR A 40 8.84 -1.90 -27.77
C THR A 40 8.91 -3.12 -28.70
N GLY A 41 9.96 -3.92 -28.55
CA GLY A 41 10.15 -5.18 -29.26
C GLY A 41 9.63 -6.37 -28.45
N GLY A 42 9.18 -7.42 -29.14
CA GLY A 42 8.70 -8.65 -28.53
C GLY A 42 7.22 -8.65 -28.16
N ASN A 43 6.83 -9.51 -27.23
CA ASN A 43 5.45 -9.64 -26.77
C ASN A 43 5.12 -8.53 -25.75
N ARG A 44 4.11 -7.72 -26.06
CA ARG A 44 3.65 -6.59 -25.22
C ARG A 44 2.40 -6.92 -24.39
N GLY A 45 1.88 -8.12 -24.56
CA GLY A 45 0.55 -8.48 -24.09
C GLY A 45 -0.55 -7.75 -24.87
N THR A 46 -1.78 -8.15 -24.60
CA THR A 46 -3.00 -7.47 -25.04
C THR A 46 -3.99 -7.44 -23.88
N ALA A 47 -5.07 -6.66 -23.98
CA ALA A 47 -6.13 -6.67 -22.98
C ALA A 47 -6.74 -8.08 -22.76
N ALA A 48 -6.77 -8.93 -23.79
CA ALA A 48 -7.30 -10.30 -23.72
C ALA A 48 -6.24 -11.34 -23.29
N ALA A 49 -4.96 -11.05 -23.50
CA ALA A 49 -3.84 -11.92 -23.17
C ALA A 49 -2.68 -11.07 -22.62
N PRO A 50 -2.81 -10.56 -21.39
CA PRO A 50 -1.79 -9.69 -20.80
C PRO A 50 -0.54 -10.48 -20.41
N LEU A 51 0.59 -9.78 -20.32
CA LEU A 51 1.81 -10.26 -19.67
C LEU A 51 1.54 -10.56 -18.19
N PRO A 52 2.31 -11.46 -17.55
CA PRO A 52 2.11 -11.74 -16.14
C PRO A 52 2.46 -10.53 -15.27
N PHE A 53 1.69 -10.32 -14.19
CA PHE A 53 2.18 -9.52 -13.07
C PHE A 53 3.39 -10.26 -12.46
N SER A 54 4.52 -9.57 -12.29
CA SER A 54 5.74 -10.21 -11.80
C SER A 54 6.58 -9.23 -10.99
N SER A 55 6.94 -9.63 -9.77
CA SER A 55 7.96 -8.93 -8.96
C SER A 55 9.37 -9.19 -9.50
N ASP A 56 9.62 -10.34 -10.10
CA ASP A 56 10.89 -10.66 -10.75
C ASP A 56 11.07 -9.94 -12.09
N GLY A 57 9.95 -9.58 -12.69
CA GLY A 57 9.83 -8.78 -13.90
C GLY A 57 9.70 -9.58 -15.19
N VAL A 58 9.38 -8.85 -16.25
CA VAL A 58 9.16 -9.34 -17.60
C VAL A 58 10.17 -8.65 -18.53
N PRO A 59 11.03 -9.41 -19.23
CA PRO A 59 12.00 -8.82 -20.14
C PRO A 59 11.30 -8.30 -21.41
N LEU A 60 11.68 -7.11 -21.84
CA LEU A 60 11.22 -6.45 -23.06
C LEU A 60 12.42 -5.84 -23.79
N GLN A 61 12.35 -5.82 -25.11
CA GLN A 61 13.34 -5.10 -25.92
C GLN A 61 12.86 -3.68 -26.18
N LEU A 62 13.79 -2.72 -26.19
CA LEU A 62 13.50 -1.32 -26.51
C LEU A 62 14.40 -0.79 -27.63
N GLN A 63 13.83 0.13 -28.39
CA GLN A 63 14.55 1.05 -29.25
C GLN A 63 14.06 2.46 -28.94
N ILE A 64 14.99 3.41 -28.86
CA ILE A 64 14.68 4.82 -28.60
C ILE A 64 15.30 5.67 -29.69
N GLU A 65 14.51 6.59 -30.22
CA GLU A 65 14.93 7.49 -31.30
C GLU A 65 14.40 8.90 -31.07
N VAL A 66 15.25 9.92 -31.21
CA VAL A 66 14.81 11.32 -31.14
C VAL A 66 14.36 11.82 -32.52
N ARG A 67 13.27 12.58 -32.53
CA ARG A 67 12.57 13.05 -33.73
C ARG A 67 12.48 14.57 -33.75
N ALA A 68 12.67 15.16 -34.93
CA ALA A 68 12.40 16.56 -35.21
C ALA A 68 10.88 16.80 -35.39
N ARG A 69 10.48 18.08 -35.53
CA ARG A 69 9.07 18.47 -35.72
C ARG A 69 8.42 17.85 -36.97
N ASP A 70 9.21 17.54 -37.98
CA ASP A 70 8.76 16.89 -39.22
C ASP A 70 8.90 15.35 -39.18
N ASN A 71 9.08 14.79 -37.98
CA ASN A 71 9.20 13.35 -37.72
C ASN A 71 10.44 12.68 -38.34
N ARG A 72 11.42 13.44 -38.82
CA ARG A 72 12.73 12.88 -39.21
C ARG A 72 13.59 12.62 -37.97
N ARG A 73 14.48 11.62 -38.05
CA ARG A 73 15.49 11.37 -37.00
C ARG A 73 16.44 12.55 -36.87
N VAL A 74 16.73 12.95 -35.64
CA VAL A 74 17.75 13.98 -35.34
C VAL A 74 19.12 13.30 -35.20
N THR A 75 19.82 13.09 -36.33
CA THR A 75 21.12 12.38 -36.32
C THR A 75 22.26 13.16 -35.69
N SER A 76 22.10 14.47 -35.46
CA SER A 76 23.08 15.30 -34.75
C SER A 76 23.07 15.04 -33.24
N PHE A 77 21.99 14.49 -32.69
CA PHE A 77 21.83 14.33 -31.25
C PHE A 77 22.70 13.19 -30.71
N ASN A 78 23.54 13.50 -29.73
CA ASN A 78 24.34 12.53 -28.97
C ASN A 78 24.23 12.90 -27.48
N GLY A 79 23.32 12.26 -26.77
CA GLY A 79 22.95 12.65 -25.41
C GLY A 79 22.20 11.55 -24.68
N TRP A 80 21.68 11.84 -23.50
CA TRP A 80 21.01 10.87 -22.65
C TRP A 80 19.51 11.14 -22.57
N VAL A 81 18.74 10.07 -22.49
CA VAL A 81 17.30 10.13 -22.18
C VAL A 81 17.02 9.35 -20.91
N ARG A 82 16.14 9.90 -20.08
CA ARG A 82 15.67 9.27 -18.85
C ARG A 82 14.48 8.37 -19.17
N LEU A 83 14.54 7.13 -18.71
CA LEU A 83 13.41 6.20 -18.73
C LEU A 83 12.62 6.27 -17.42
N SER A 84 11.30 6.29 -17.55
CA SER A 84 10.37 6.04 -16.45
C SER A 84 9.21 5.19 -16.95
N MET A 85 8.40 4.66 -16.05
CA MET A 85 7.19 3.96 -16.43
C MET A 85 6.14 4.05 -15.33
N ALA A 86 4.87 3.92 -15.73
CA ALA A 86 3.76 3.78 -14.81
C ALA A 86 2.60 3.04 -15.49
N PRO A 87 1.88 2.17 -14.78
CA PRO A 87 2.27 1.55 -13.52
C PRO A 87 3.45 0.59 -13.69
N GLY A 88 4.25 0.39 -12.64
CA GLY A 88 5.40 -0.53 -12.61
C GLY A 88 6.74 0.18 -12.51
N VAL A 89 7.82 -0.62 -12.48
CA VAL A 89 9.20 -0.11 -12.37
C VAL A 89 10.16 -0.92 -13.22
N PHE A 90 11.31 -0.33 -13.55
CA PHE A 90 12.43 -1.08 -14.10
C PHE A 90 13.20 -1.77 -12.98
N ARG A 91 13.29 -3.10 -13.05
CA ARG A 91 14.22 -3.90 -12.24
C ARG A 91 15.64 -3.79 -12.79
N SER A 92 15.75 -3.73 -14.12
CA SER A 92 17.00 -3.48 -14.82
C SER A 92 16.74 -2.82 -16.17
N VAL A 93 17.72 -2.03 -16.60
CA VAL A 93 17.87 -1.53 -17.96
C VAL A 93 19.29 -1.91 -18.37
N THR A 94 19.44 -2.58 -19.50
CA THR A 94 20.73 -3.02 -20.03
C THR A 94 20.82 -2.71 -21.52
N GLY A 95 22.03 -2.54 -22.03
CA GLY A 95 22.30 -2.23 -23.42
C GLY A 95 23.78 -2.41 -23.75
N PRO A 96 24.21 -1.98 -24.95
CA PRO A 96 25.62 -1.94 -25.34
C PRO A 96 26.51 -1.27 -24.28
N GLU A 97 27.79 -1.65 -24.23
CA GLU A 97 28.74 -1.14 -23.24
C GLU A 97 28.77 0.41 -23.21
N GLY A 98 28.60 0.99 -22.02
CA GLY A 98 28.58 2.44 -21.81
C GLY A 98 27.33 3.17 -22.31
N SER A 99 26.30 2.46 -22.78
CA SER A 99 25.05 3.07 -23.28
C SER A 99 23.95 3.23 -22.22
N VAL A 100 24.12 2.67 -21.02
CA VAL A 100 23.12 2.71 -19.95
C VAL A 100 23.77 3.10 -18.62
N LEU A 101 23.12 3.99 -17.89
CA LEU A 101 23.47 4.39 -16.53
C LEU A 101 22.19 4.46 -15.68
N GLY A 102 21.91 3.39 -14.91
CA GLY A 102 20.63 3.27 -14.20
C GLY A 102 19.46 3.26 -15.20
N ASN A 103 18.53 4.21 -15.06
CA ASN A 103 17.43 4.40 -16.00
C ASN A 103 17.74 5.38 -17.13
N MET A 104 18.99 5.86 -17.24
CA MET A 104 19.41 6.73 -18.33
C MET A 104 19.96 5.91 -19.49
N VAL A 105 19.58 6.26 -20.72
CA VAL A 105 20.03 5.62 -21.95
C VAL A 105 20.71 6.65 -22.85
N LYS A 106 21.91 6.33 -23.30
CA LYS A 106 22.68 7.15 -24.23
C LYS A 106 22.26 6.87 -25.67
N LEU A 107 21.89 7.92 -26.38
CA LEU A 107 21.63 7.89 -27.82
C LEU A 107 22.88 8.32 -28.57
N THR A 108 23.17 7.61 -29.65
CA THR A 108 24.24 7.96 -30.60
C THR A 108 23.61 8.19 -31.96
N ASN A 109 23.91 9.33 -32.59
CA ASN A 109 23.25 9.77 -33.82
C ASN A 109 21.71 9.73 -33.73
N GLY A 110 21.19 10.12 -32.58
CA GLY A 110 19.77 10.18 -32.28
C GLY A 110 19.08 8.83 -32.09
N LEU A 111 19.83 7.73 -31.90
CA LEU A 111 19.30 6.38 -31.82
C LEU A 111 19.98 5.55 -30.71
N ALA A 112 19.20 4.74 -30.01
CA ALA A 112 19.67 3.66 -29.15
C ALA A 112 18.94 2.35 -29.50
N THR A 113 19.71 1.27 -29.70
CA THR A 113 19.21 -0.08 -30.06
C THR A 113 19.90 -1.13 -29.20
N GLY A 114 19.37 -2.36 -29.20
CA GLY A 114 19.90 -3.45 -28.37
C GLY A 114 19.66 -3.23 -26.89
N LEU A 115 18.64 -2.44 -26.54
CA LEU A 115 18.24 -2.22 -25.15
C LEU A 115 17.33 -3.36 -24.70
N GLU A 116 17.58 -3.85 -23.49
CA GLU A 116 16.71 -4.80 -22.80
C GLU A 116 16.32 -4.20 -21.45
N VAL A 117 15.03 -4.24 -21.15
CA VAL A 117 14.49 -3.80 -19.86
C VAL A 117 13.76 -4.94 -19.19
N THR A 118 13.92 -5.05 -17.87
CA THR A 118 13.12 -5.97 -17.07
C THR A 118 12.09 -5.16 -16.30
N VAL A 119 10.83 -5.23 -16.74
CA VAL A 119 9.71 -4.51 -16.12
C VAL A 119 9.14 -5.33 -14.98
N ALA A 120 9.24 -4.84 -13.74
CA ALA A 120 8.64 -5.46 -12.57
C ALA A 120 7.41 -4.66 -12.11
N ARG A 121 6.45 -5.37 -11.51
CA ARG A 121 5.25 -4.78 -10.88
C ARG A 121 4.40 -3.92 -11.83
N GLY A 122 4.52 -4.12 -13.14
CA GLY A 122 3.59 -3.57 -14.12
C GLY A 122 2.24 -4.26 -14.00
N TYR A 123 1.15 -3.51 -14.12
CA TYR A 123 -0.22 -4.03 -14.10
C TYR A 123 -1.15 -3.16 -14.93
N GLY A 124 -2.18 -3.78 -15.50
CA GLY A 124 -3.13 -3.08 -16.37
C GLY A 124 -2.43 -2.58 -17.64
N GLU A 125 -2.85 -1.42 -18.13
CA GLU A 125 -2.12 -0.71 -19.20
C GLU A 125 -0.97 0.08 -18.58
N SER A 126 0.26 -0.31 -18.90
CA SER A 126 1.49 0.38 -18.54
C SER A 126 2.15 1.00 -19.77
N ARG A 127 2.89 2.09 -19.57
CA ARG A 127 3.70 2.71 -20.62
C ARG A 127 5.09 3.06 -20.13
N ILE A 128 6.06 2.91 -21.03
CA ILE A 128 7.43 3.37 -20.83
C ILE A 128 7.51 4.78 -21.41
N TRP A 129 8.06 5.69 -20.63
CA TRP A 129 8.31 7.07 -20.99
C TRP A 129 9.80 7.26 -21.20
N ALA A 130 10.17 8.01 -22.22
CA ALA A 130 11.53 8.46 -22.44
C ALA A 130 11.53 9.98 -22.55
N GLU A 131 12.40 10.63 -21.79
CA GLU A 131 12.48 12.08 -21.70
C GLU A 131 13.92 12.55 -21.89
N GLU A 132 14.13 13.53 -22.77
CA GLU A 132 15.43 14.16 -22.97
C GLU A 132 15.58 15.33 -21.99
N VAL A 133 16.33 15.09 -20.91
CA VAL A 133 16.44 16.01 -19.77
C VAL A 133 17.75 16.80 -19.74
N GLY A 134 18.56 16.78 -20.80
CA GLY A 134 19.85 17.49 -20.86
C GLY A 134 21.01 16.81 -20.11
N TYR A 135 20.77 15.62 -19.52
CA TYR A 135 21.72 14.98 -18.61
C TYR A 135 23.06 14.62 -19.27
N THR A 136 24.15 15.09 -18.66
CA THR A 136 25.54 14.80 -19.06
C THR A 136 26.31 14.17 -17.88
N PRO A 137 26.26 12.84 -17.69
CA PRO A 137 26.86 12.17 -16.54
C PRO A 137 28.38 12.25 -16.54
N VAL A 138 28.93 12.60 -15.37
CA VAL A 138 30.36 12.53 -15.07
C VAL A 138 30.61 11.88 -13.71
N ASP A 139 31.88 11.58 -13.40
CA ASP A 139 32.27 11.10 -12.07
C ASP A 139 31.99 12.19 -11.03
N PRO A 140 31.13 11.93 -10.02
CA PRO A 140 30.77 12.92 -9.00
C PRO A 140 31.96 13.36 -8.13
N ARG A 141 33.08 12.62 -8.14
CA ARG A 141 34.29 12.92 -7.36
C ARG A 141 35.42 13.51 -8.20
N ARG A 142 35.16 13.80 -9.48
CA ARG A 142 36.19 14.37 -10.36
C ARG A 142 36.57 15.79 -9.90
N THR A 143 37.75 16.23 -10.32
CA THR A 143 38.21 17.62 -10.12
C THR A 143 38.43 18.28 -11.48
N PRO A 144 37.77 19.42 -11.79
CA PRO A 144 36.80 20.14 -10.95
C PRO A 144 35.47 19.38 -10.80
N ALA A 145 34.72 19.68 -9.73
CA ALA A 145 33.40 19.11 -9.48
C ALA A 145 32.45 19.32 -10.69
N PRO A 146 31.45 18.45 -10.90
CA PRO A 146 30.44 18.62 -11.95
C PRO A 146 29.76 19.99 -11.82
N SER A 147 29.35 20.59 -12.95
CA SER A 147 28.68 21.90 -12.94
C SER A 147 27.53 21.96 -11.94
N CYS A 148 26.65 20.95 -11.94
CA CYS A 148 25.49 20.87 -11.05
C CYS A 148 25.79 20.51 -9.58
N ALA A 149 27.05 20.55 -9.16
CA ALA A 149 27.45 20.34 -7.76
C ALA A 149 28.73 21.11 -7.38
N ASN A 150 29.06 22.21 -8.06
CA ASN A 150 30.31 22.94 -7.85
C ASN A 150 30.14 24.23 -7.01
N GLY A 151 28.91 24.56 -6.59
CA GLY A 151 28.58 25.73 -5.78
C GLY A 151 28.43 27.03 -6.58
N ARG A 152 28.26 26.95 -7.90
CA ARG A 152 28.20 28.11 -8.81
C ARG A 152 26.99 27.98 -9.73
N ASP A 153 26.54 29.14 -10.20
CA ASP A 153 25.62 29.28 -11.32
C ASP A 153 26.48 29.41 -12.60
N ASP A 154 26.77 28.28 -13.23
CA ASP A 154 27.61 28.14 -14.41
C ASP A 154 26.90 28.57 -15.71
N ASP A 155 25.56 28.55 -15.76
CA ASP A 155 24.79 29.00 -16.94
C ASP A 155 24.18 30.40 -16.84
N GLY A 156 24.18 30.98 -15.64
CA GLY A 156 23.83 32.36 -15.34
C GLY A 156 22.32 32.63 -15.20
N ASP A 157 21.51 31.61 -14.95
CA ASP A 157 20.05 31.73 -14.86
C ASP A 157 19.53 32.11 -13.46
N GLY A 158 20.44 32.19 -12.48
CA GLY A 158 20.17 32.57 -11.10
C GLY A 158 19.84 31.41 -10.17
N PHE A 159 19.79 30.18 -10.67
CA PHE A 159 19.76 28.97 -9.86
C PHE A 159 21.18 28.40 -9.71
N VAL A 160 21.41 27.64 -8.64
CA VAL A 160 22.75 27.10 -8.31
C VAL A 160 22.58 25.65 -7.95
N ASP A 161 23.23 24.77 -8.72
CA ASP A 161 23.34 23.34 -8.49
C ASP A 161 22.02 22.56 -8.32
N TYR A 162 22.12 21.24 -8.43
CA TYR A 162 21.03 20.34 -8.10
C TYR A 162 20.71 20.35 -6.58
N PRO A 163 19.44 20.32 -6.13
CA PRO A 163 18.19 20.26 -6.92
C PRO A 163 17.51 21.62 -7.11
N ALA A 164 18.18 22.73 -6.77
CA ALA A 164 17.57 24.06 -6.85
C ALA A 164 17.55 24.57 -8.30
N ASP A 165 18.56 24.21 -9.08
CA ASP A 165 18.64 24.43 -10.51
C ASP A 165 17.82 23.40 -11.29
N GLN A 166 16.91 23.90 -12.14
CA GLN A 166 16.02 23.10 -12.98
C GLN A 166 16.71 22.57 -14.24
N GLY A 167 17.79 23.20 -14.68
CA GLY A 167 18.61 22.72 -15.79
C GLY A 167 19.49 21.53 -15.40
N CYS A 168 19.70 21.32 -14.10
CA CYS A 168 20.40 20.15 -13.55
C CYS A 168 19.49 18.92 -13.42
N ALA A 169 19.78 17.86 -14.17
CA ALA A 169 19.04 16.60 -14.03
C ALA A 169 19.46 15.78 -12.80
N ALA A 170 20.72 15.94 -12.33
CA ALA A 170 21.27 15.32 -11.13
C ALA A 170 22.55 16.02 -10.65
N ALA A 171 23.00 15.74 -9.43
CA ALA A 171 24.24 16.32 -8.87
C ALA A 171 25.52 15.89 -9.61
N ASN A 172 25.50 14.82 -10.41
CA ASN A 172 26.64 14.40 -11.22
C ASN A 172 26.52 14.78 -12.71
N ASP A 173 25.67 15.78 -12.99
CA ASP A 173 25.50 16.38 -14.31
C ASP A 173 26.58 17.45 -14.54
N ASP A 174 27.21 17.43 -15.71
CA ASP A 174 28.29 18.35 -16.08
C ASP A 174 27.80 19.55 -16.90
N THR A 175 26.49 19.76 -16.95
CA THR A 175 25.88 20.94 -17.54
C THR A 175 24.65 21.36 -16.74
N GLU A 176 24.51 22.67 -16.53
CA GLU A 176 23.28 23.29 -16.00
C GLU A 176 22.29 23.64 -17.11
N ARG A 177 22.59 23.27 -18.37
CA ARG A 177 21.66 23.52 -19.47
C ARG A 177 20.56 22.49 -19.46
N ALA A 178 19.33 22.99 -19.34
CA ALA A 178 18.13 22.19 -19.56
C ALA A 178 18.11 21.51 -20.95
N GLY A 179 17.61 20.28 -20.98
CA GLY A 179 17.28 19.59 -22.23
C GLY A 179 16.09 20.20 -22.98
N SER A 180 15.71 19.57 -24.09
CA SER A 180 14.45 19.84 -24.82
C SER A 180 13.21 19.52 -24.00
N TYR A 181 13.32 18.64 -23.01
CA TYR A 181 12.19 17.97 -22.37
C TYR A 181 11.28 17.26 -23.37
N ALA A 182 11.82 16.93 -24.55
CA ALA A 182 11.12 16.14 -25.52
C ALA A 182 10.80 14.78 -24.90
N VAL A 183 9.53 14.42 -24.99
CA VAL A 183 9.00 13.21 -24.37
C VAL A 183 8.43 12.28 -25.42
N GLY A 184 8.49 10.99 -25.12
CA GLY A 184 7.95 9.91 -25.90
C GLY A 184 7.35 8.85 -25.00
N THR A 185 6.31 8.18 -25.47
CA THR A 185 5.80 6.98 -24.81
C THR A 185 5.89 5.79 -25.73
N SER A 186 6.09 4.62 -25.14
CA SER A 186 5.96 3.36 -25.85
C SER A 186 4.51 3.13 -26.26
N GLU A 187 4.32 2.12 -27.09
CA GLU A 187 3.02 1.50 -27.23
C GLU A 187 2.54 0.92 -25.88
N PRO A 188 1.22 0.72 -25.71
CA PRO A 188 0.68 0.08 -24.52
C PRO A 188 1.32 -1.29 -24.26
N LEU A 189 1.75 -1.48 -23.02
CA LEU A 189 2.10 -2.78 -22.47
C LEU A 189 0.93 -3.23 -21.59
N PHE A 190 0.42 -4.43 -21.81
CA PHE A 190 -0.70 -4.96 -21.02
C PHE A 190 -0.19 -6.01 -20.06
N PHE A 191 -0.29 -5.75 -18.76
CA PHE A 191 0.05 -6.67 -17.69
C PHE A 191 -1.20 -7.10 -16.92
N SER A 192 -1.14 -8.30 -16.35
CA SER A 192 -2.20 -8.83 -15.49
C SER A 192 -2.36 -7.92 -14.28
N LEU A 193 -3.58 -7.77 -13.78
CA LEU A 193 -3.81 -7.07 -12.52
C LEU A 193 -3.21 -7.87 -11.34
N PRO A 194 -2.74 -7.17 -10.28
CA PRO A 194 -2.29 -7.84 -9.07
C PRO A 194 -3.48 -8.54 -8.39
N ASN A 195 -3.17 -9.54 -7.56
CA ASN A 195 -4.10 -10.11 -6.58
C ASN A 195 -3.71 -9.64 -5.17
N ILE A 196 -4.47 -10.00 -4.14
CA ILE A 196 -4.20 -9.53 -2.76
C ILE A 196 -2.78 -9.91 -2.30
N ILE A 197 -2.31 -11.12 -2.63
CA ILE A 197 -0.95 -11.55 -2.27
C ILE A 197 0.15 -10.71 -2.92
N ASP A 198 -0.11 -10.15 -4.10
CA ASP A 198 0.86 -9.30 -4.81
C ASP A 198 0.91 -7.90 -4.19
N VAL A 199 -0.22 -7.44 -3.63
CA VAL A 199 -0.30 -6.23 -2.81
C VAL A 199 0.41 -6.45 -1.49
N GLN A 200 0.17 -7.57 -0.81
CA GLN A 200 0.78 -7.88 0.48
C GLN A 200 2.30 -8.14 0.39
N GLY A 201 2.79 -8.79 -0.68
CA GLY A 201 4.23 -8.89 -0.94
C GLY A 201 4.97 -10.05 -0.29
N ARG A 202 4.28 -10.95 0.42
CA ARG A 202 4.88 -12.10 1.13
C ARG A 202 5.95 -11.70 2.16
N SER A 203 5.82 -10.51 2.72
CA SER A 203 6.71 -9.88 3.69
C SER A 203 5.89 -8.99 4.62
N ALA A 204 6.51 -8.42 5.65
CA ALA A 204 5.90 -7.41 6.52
C ALA A 204 5.81 -6.01 5.85
N VAL A 205 6.31 -5.87 4.62
CA VAL A 205 6.24 -4.61 3.86
C VAL A 205 5.83 -4.92 2.43
N THR A 206 4.80 -4.22 1.96
CA THR A 206 4.31 -4.30 0.60
C THR A 206 5.33 -3.83 -0.45
N PRO A 207 5.47 -4.56 -1.58
CA PRO A 207 6.27 -4.13 -2.73
C PRO A 207 5.56 -3.03 -3.55
N LEU A 208 4.33 -2.66 -3.22
CA LEU A 208 3.53 -1.67 -3.92
C LEU A 208 3.28 -0.42 -3.05
N LEU A 209 4.13 -0.16 -2.05
CA LEU A 209 3.98 0.98 -1.14
C LEU A 209 3.86 2.30 -1.92
N GLY A 210 2.79 3.04 -1.67
CA GLY A 210 2.51 4.32 -2.33
C GLY A 210 1.84 4.19 -3.70
N GLU A 211 1.72 2.99 -4.26
CA GLU A 211 1.07 2.75 -5.54
C GLU A 211 -0.45 2.71 -5.41
N ARG A 212 -1.15 3.17 -6.44
CA ARG A 212 -2.62 3.03 -6.54
C ARG A 212 -2.99 1.81 -7.35
N VAL A 213 -3.34 0.72 -6.67
CA VAL A 213 -3.65 -0.56 -7.32
C VAL A 213 -5.12 -0.68 -7.74
N THR A 214 -5.36 -1.59 -8.68
CA THR A 214 -6.71 -2.09 -9.00
C THR A 214 -6.68 -3.61 -9.05
N LEU A 215 -7.53 -4.23 -8.24
CA LEU A 215 -7.77 -5.66 -8.15
C LEU A 215 -9.10 -5.98 -8.84
N ARG A 216 -9.18 -7.15 -9.48
CA ARG A 216 -10.40 -7.66 -10.11
C ARG A 216 -10.76 -9.04 -9.59
N GLY A 217 -11.95 -9.16 -9.01
CA GLY A 217 -12.48 -10.41 -8.49
C GLY A 217 -13.55 -11.01 -9.39
N ARG A 218 -14.03 -12.20 -9.01
CA ARG A 218 -15.17 -12.86 -9.64
C ARG A 218 -16.49 -12.31 -9.11
N ILE A 219 -17.50 -12.34 -9.97
CA ILE A 219 -18.87 -11.96 -9.65
C ILE A 219 -19.79 -13.18 -9.48
N THR A 220 -19.20 -14.37 -9.42
CA THR A 220 -19.90 -15.65 -9.31
C THR A 220 -19.24 -16.51 -8.23
N PRO A 221 -19.99 -17.40 -7.56
CA PRO A 221 -19.48 -18.18 -6.44
C PRO A 221 -18.65 -19.39 -6.88
N ASP A 222 -18.62 -19.75 -8.18
CA ASP A 222 -17.81 -20.86 -8.69
C ASP A 222 -16.32 -20.59 -8.53
N ALA A 223 -15.59 -21.65 -8.19
CA ALA A 223 -14.13 -21.60 -8.14
C ALA A 223 -13.57 -21.23 -9.53
N PRO A 224 -12.54 -20.39 -9.61
CA PRO A 224 -11.89 -20.05 -10.86
C PRO A 224 -11.28 -21.31 -11.52
N PRO A 225 -11.21 -21.35 -12.86
CA PRO A 225 -10.36 -22.31 -13.55
C PRO A 225 -8.91 -22.22 -13.07
N ALA A 226 -8.19 -23.34 -13.10
CA ALA A 226 -6.78 -23.35 -12.71
C ALA A 226 -5.96 -22.32 -13.51
N GLY A 227 -5.23 -21.46 -12.79
CA GLY A 227 -4.41 -20.40 -13.37
C GLY A 227 -5.15 -19.10 -13.72
N ASP A 228 -6.47 -19.04 -13.57
CA ASP A 228 -7.22 -17.78 -13.69
C ASP A 228 -6.93 -16.90 -12.46
N ARG A 229 -6.49 -15.67 -12.71
CA ARG A 229 -6.15 -14.70 -11.65
C ARG A 229 -7.37 -13.94 -11.13
N ARG A 230 -8.51 -13.99 -11.81
CA ARG A 230 -9.76 -13.46 -11.27
C ARG A 230 -10.28 -14.42 -10.22
N HIS A 231 -9.86 -14.17 -8.98
CA HIS A 231 -10.21 -14.94 -7.79
C HIS A 231 -11.48 -14.38 -7.13
N ARG A 232 -12.10 -15.16 -6.24
CA ARG A 232 -13.21 -14.71 -5.40
C ARG A 232 -12.65 -13.90 -4.23
N MET A 233 -12.89 -12.60 -4.24
CA MET A 233 -12.56 -11.69 -3.15
C MET A 233 -13.78 -11.51 -2.25
N VAL A 234 -13.78 -12.21 -1.11
CA VAL A 234 -14.91 -12.26 -0.17
C VAL A 234 -14.73 -11.21 0.92
N VAL A 235 -15.77 -10.43 1.20
CA VAL A 235 -15.80 -9.55 2.38
C VAL A 235 -15.95 -10.41 3.64
N THR A 236 -14.99 -10.35 4.56
CA THR A 236 -14.98 -11.16 5.77
C THR A 236 -15.50 -10.44 7.01
N GLN A 237 -15.36 -9.11 7.03
CA GLN A 237 -15.86 -8.25 8.10
C GLN A 237 -15.98 -6.80 7.59
N THR A 238 -16.93 -6.05 8.12
CA THR A 238 -17.04 -4.60 7.98
C THR A 238 -16.92 -3.95 9.36
N ASP A 239 -16.38 -2.74 9.44
CA ASP A 239 -16.40 -1.93 10.65
C ASP A 239 -16.83 -0.47 10.35
N ASN A 240 -16.62 0.44 11.31
CA ASN A 240 -16.99 1.84 11.16
C ASN A 240 -16.06 2.65 10.24
N SER A 241 -14.95 2.05 9.81
CA SER A 241 -13.86 2.70 9.11
C SER A 241 -13.38 1.89 7.90
N GLY A 242 -14.17 0.93 7.40
CA GLY A 242 -13.77 0.11 6.27
C GLY A 242 -14.25 -1.33 6.33
N PHE A 243 -13.48 -2.20 5.70
CA PHE A 243 -13.79 -3.62 5.59
C PHE A 243 -12.55 -4.49 5.36
N PHE A 244 -12.68 -5.75 5.71
CA PHE A 244 -11.74 -6.83 5.45
C PHE A 244 -12.19 -7.62 4.24
N VAL A 245 -11.24 -7.93 3.37
CA VAL A 245 -11.46 -8.75 2.19
C VAL A 245 -10.43 -9.88 2.19
N THR A 246 -10.85 -11.07 1.77
CA THR A 246 -9.98 -12.23 1.60
C THR A 246 -10.15 -12.84 0.22
N ASP A 247 -9.04 -13.06 -0.46
CA ASP A 247 -8.93 -13.87 -1.66
C ASP A 247 -8.92 -15.35 -1.24
N ILE A 248 -10.01 -16.06 -1.50
CA ILE A 248 -10.20 -17.45 -1.03
C ILE A 248 -9.63 -18.51 -1.99
N ASP A 249 -9.19 -18.07 -3.18
CA ASP A 249 -8.68 -18.94 -4.23
C ASP A 249 -7.15 -18.96 -4.28
N ASP A 250 -6.47 -17.98 -3.66
CA ASP A 250 -5.02 -17.99 -3.56
C ASP A 250 -4.50 -19.13 -2.67
N ARG A 251 -3.60 -19.95 -3.25
CA ARG A 251 -2.93 -21.08 -2.59
C ARG A 251 -1.41 -21.05 -2.79
N SER A 252 -0.85 -19.86 -2.96
CA SER A 252 0.55 -19.66 -3.38
C SER A 252 1.60 -20.08 -2.35
N CYS A 253 1.24 -20.33 -1.08
CA CYS A 253 2.17 -20.84 -0.06
C CYS A 253 2.01 -22.34 0.14
N ASP A 254 2.70 -23.14 -0.67
CA ASP A 254 2.72 -24.62 -0.54
C ASP A 254 1.31 -25.24 -0.58
N GLY A 255 0.42 -24.66 -1.40
CA GLY A 255 -0.98 -25.09 -1.50
C GLY A 255 -1.88 -24.55 -0.39
N GLN A 256 -1.36 -23.73 0.53
CA GLN A 256 -2.10 -23.10 1.62
C GLN A 256 -2.37 -21.62 1.32
N PRO A 257 -3.50 -21.07 1.83
CA PRO A 257 -3.77 -19.64 1.76
C PRO A 257 -2.82 -18.87 2.68
N CYS A 258 -2.29 -17.76 2.19
CA CYS A 258 -1.36 -16.90 2.91
C CYS A 258 -1.35 -15.51 2.26
N TYR A 259 -1.12 -14.46 3.05
CA TYR A 259 -1.04 -13.06 2.58
C TYR A 259 -2.23 -12.69 1.66
N ASN A 260 -3.37 -13.35 1.87
CA ASN A 260 -4.51 -13.32 0.96
C ASN A 260 -5.65 -12.50 1.55
N SER A 261 -5.45 -11.87 2.70
CA SER A 261 -6.39 -10.99 3.34
C SER A 261 -5.81 -9.58 3.46
N LEU A 262 -6.68 -8.59 3.45
CA LEU A 262 -6.32 -7.17 3.41
C LEU A 262 -7.41 -6.36 4.11
N TYR A 263 -6.99 -5.31 4.81
CA TYR A 263 -7.90 -4.27 5.27
C TYR A 263 -7.97 -3.12 4.26
N SER A 264 -9.18 -2.65 4.01
CA SER A 264 -9.47 -1.52 3.14
C SER A 264 -10.07 -0.38 3.97
N PHE A 265 -9.24 0.58 4.35
CA PHE A 265 -9.57 1.69 5.22
C PHE A 265 -10.32 2.82 4.49
N ASN A 266 -11.45 3.23 5.05
CA ASN A 266 -12.28 4.36 4.65
C ASN A 266 -12.67 5.21 5.88
N PHE A 267 -13.13 6.44 5.68
CA PHE A 267 -13.55 7.30 6.81
C PHE A 267 -14.94 6.97 7.36
N ARG A 268 -15.60 5.95 6.80
CA ARG A 268 -16.94 5.50 7.18
C ARG A 268 -17.12 4.02 6.84
N SER A 269 -18.13 3.40 7.44
CA SER A 269 -18.61 2.08 7.02
C SER A 269 -18.91 2.06 5.51
N PRO A 270 -18.58 0.96 4.82
CA PRO A 270 -18.88 0.82 3.40
C PRO A 270 -20.41 0.74 3.18
N ASP A 271 -20.94 1.63 2.35
CA ASP A 271 -22.35 1.65 1.98
C ASP A 271 -22.72 0.39 1.18
N GLY A 272 -23.81 -0.29 1.57
CA GLY A 272 -24.37 -1.46 0.88
C GLY A 272 -23.56 -2.77 0.96
N MET A 273 -22.33 -2.75 1.50
CA MET A 273 -21.44 -3.91 1.61
C MET A 273 -21.72 -4.72 2.88
N ARG A 274 -21.72 -6.05 2.76
CA ARG A 274 -21.89 -6.97 3.89
C ARG A 274 -20.85 -8.09 3.85
N PRO A 275 -20.55 -8.72 5.01
CA PRO A 275 -19.84 -9.99 5.01
C PRO A 275 -20.48 -10.99 4.03
N CYS A 276 -19.65 -11.84 3.41
CA CYS A 276 -19.97 -12.79 2.34
C CYS A 276 -20.13 -12.21 0.93
N ASP A 277 -20.17 -10.89 0.75
CA ASP A 277 -20.19 -10.30 -0.59
C ASP A 277 -18.92 -10.61 -1.39
N LEU A 278 -19.07 -10.78 -2.71
CA LEU A 278 -17.94 -10.83 -3.63
C LEU A 278 -17.68 -9.46 -4.24
N ILE A 279 -16.42 -9.04 -4.22
CA ILE A 279 -15.96 -7.80 -4.83
C ILE A 279 -15.54 -8.05 -6.28
N ASP A 280 -16.14 -7.32 -7.24
CA ASP A 280 -15.70 -7.31 -8.64
C ASP A 280 -14.47 -6.42 -8.80
N THR A 281 -14.52 -5.20 -8.30
CA THR A 281 -13.42 -4.24 -8.43
C THR A 281 -13.06 -3.70 -7.06
N LEU A 282 -11.77 -3.69 -6.73
CA LEU A 282 -11.23 -3.00 -5.56
C LEU A 282 -10.03 -2.15 -6.00
N THR A 283 -10.06 -0.86 -5.74
CA THR A 283 -8.97 0.07 -6.04
C THR A 283 -8.65 0.93 -4.84
N GLY A 284 -7.39 1.26 -4.62
CA GLY A 284 -6.98 2.09 -3.49
C GLY A 284 -5.48 2.34 -3.53
N SER A 285 -5.02 3.28 -2.71
CA SER A 285 -3.60 3.53 -2.52
C SER A 285 -3.06 2.57 -1.47
N VAL A 286 -2.00 1.83 -1.78
CA VAL A 286 -1.39 0.90 -0.85
C VAL A 286 -0.57 1.68 0.18
N ALA A 287 -0.80 1.40 1.46
CA ALA A 287 -0.14 2.05 2.56
C ALA A 287 0.25 1.04 3.65
N GLU A 288 1.41 1.28 4.27
CA GLU A 288 1.76 0.68 5.56
C GLU A 288 1.25 1.59 6.67
N PHE A 289 0.37 1.07 7.51
CA PHE A 289 -0.18 1.84 8.62
C PHE A 289 -0.28 0.98 9.87
N VAL A 290 0.30 1.46 10.96
CA VAL A 290 0.27 0.78 12.27
C VAL A 290 0.82 -0.66 12.17
N SER A 291 1.82 -0.84 11.30
CA SER A 291 2.44 -2.12 10.96
C SER A 291 1.52 -3.09 10.20
N THR A 292 0.57 -2.59 9.42
CA THR A 292 -0.26 -3.44 8.54
C THR A 292 -0.29 -2.89 7.13
N THR A 293 -0.26 -3.79 6.14
CA THR A 293 -0.53 -3.42 4.76
C THR A 293 -2.03 -3.24 4.59
N GLN A 294 -2.44 -2.06 4.12
CA GLN A 294 -3.84 -1.73 3.88
C GLN A 294 -4.04 -0.90 2.61
N LEU A 295 -5.28 -0.85 2.12
CA LEU A 295 -5.69 0.12 1.10
C LEU A 295 -6.28 1.35 1.77
N ALA A 296 -5.77 2.52 1.39
CA ALA A 296 -6.34 3.81 1.72
C ALA A 296 -7.19 4.35 0.56
N GLN A 297 -8.23 5.12 0.91
CA GLN A 297 -9.13 5.79 -0.04
C GLN A 297 -9.71 4.80 -1.10
N PRO A 298 -10.39 3.73 -0.65
CA PRO A 298 -10.82 2.67 -1.53
C PRO A 298 -12.00 3.09 -2.40
N GLY A 299 -11.97 2.67 -3.66
CA GLY A 299 -13.15 2.52 -4.50
C GLY A 299 -13.45 1.04 -4.66
N TYR A 300 -14.71 0.63 -4.51
CA TYR A 300 -15.10 -0.77 -4.68
C TYR A 300 -16.40 -0.91 -5.47
N GLN A 301 -16.58 -2.08 -6.08
CA GLN A 301 -17.83 -2.52 -6.69
C GLN A 301 -18.15 -3.93 -6.20
N ILE A 302 -19.34 -4.10 -5.63
CA ILE A 302 -19.87 -5.41 -5.27
C ILE A 302 -20.28 -6.11 -6.57
N GLY A 303 -19.67 -7.26 -6.84
CA GLY A 303 -19.99 -8.09 -7.99
C GLY A 303 -21.17 -9.03 -7.71
N LEU A 304 -21.19 -9.60 -6.50
CA LEU A 304 -22.26 -10.48 -6.03
C LEU A 304 -22.62 -10.09 -4.59
N ALA A 305 -23.81 -9.55 -4.42
CA ALA A 305 -24.37 -9.28 -3.10
C ALA A 305 -24.90 -10.59 -2.51
N TRP A 306 -24.35 -11.04 -1.38
CA TRP A 306 -24.76 -12.29 -0.77
C TRP A 306 -26.06 -12.13 0.04
N ARG A 307 -26.91 -13.17 -0.03
CA ARG A 307 -28.14 -13.32 0.76
C ARG A 307 -28.29 -14.80 1.16
N PRO A 308 -28.67 -15.11 2.41
CA PRO A 308 -28.76 -16.50 2.89
C PRO A 308 -29.63 -17.46 2.06
N ASN A 309 -30.63 -16.93 1.35
CA ASN A 309 -31.61 -17.72 0.59
C ASN A 309 -31.52 -17.49 -0.93
N ASP A 310 -30.48 -16.84 -1.43
CA ASP A 310 -30.28 -16.65 -2.87
C ASP A 310 -29.53 -17.84 -3.47
N ALA A 311 -30.23 -18.63 -4.28
CA ALA A 311 -29.66 -19.80 -4.95
C ALA A 311 -28.52 -19.44 -5.92
N ALA A 312 -28.51 -18.22 -6.47
CA ALA A 312 -27.43 -17.77 -7.34
C ALA A 312 -26.16 -17.40 -6.56
N ALA A 313 -26.33 -16.92 -5.31
CA ALA A 313 -25.20 -16.58 -4.44
C ALA A 313 -24.63 -17.82 -3.72
N GLY A 314 -25.48 -18.79 -3.39
CA GLY A 314 -25.08 -20.01 -2.68
C GLY A 314 -24.70 -19.76 -1.22
N GLN A 315 -23.86 -20.64 -0.67
CA GLN A 315 -23.40 -20.51 0.72
C GLN A 315 -22.42 -19.34 0.87
N CYS A 316 -22.36 -18.76 2.07
CA CYS A 316 -21.35 -17.77 2.40
C CYS A 316 -19.94 -18.35 2.19
N LEU A 317 -19.09 -17.60 1.50
CA LEU A 317 -17.75 -18.05 1.12
C LEU A 317 -16.64 -17.57 2.07
N ILE A 318 -16.99 -17.02 3.23
CA ILE A 318 -16.00 -16.68 4.26
C ILE A 318 -15.26 -17.96 4.66
N PRO A 319 -13.91 -17.98 4.62
CA PRO A 319 -13.15 -19.17 4.98
C PRO A 319 -13.28 -19.47 6.47
N ASP A 320 -13.06 -20.74 6.84
CA ASP A 320 -12.92 -21.09 8.24
C ASP A 320 -11.70 -20.36 8.85
N PRO A 321 -11.77 -19.94 10.13
CA PRO A 321 -10.71 -19.18 10.76
C PRO A 321 -9.42 -19.99 10.81
N VAL A 322 -8.30 -19.34 10.52
CA VAL A 322 -6.99 -19.94 10.78
C VAL A 322 -6.78 -20.08 12.29
N GLU A 323 -6.36 -21.26 12.73
CA GLU A 323 -6.03 -21.47 14.13
C GLU A 323 -4.63 -20.92 14.43
N ILE A 324 -4.56 -19.91 15.31
CA ILE A 324 -3.31 -19.35 15.79
C ILE A 324 -2.84 -20.22 16.95
N THR A 325 -1.91 -21.10 16.63
CA THR A 325 -1.29 -22.00 17.61
C THR A 325 -0.13 -21.28 18.31
N PRO A 326 0.36 -21.82 19.44
CA PRO A 326 1.57 -21.32 20.07
C PRO A 326 2.78 -21.30 19.10
N THR A 327 2.90 -22.28 18.20
CA THR A 327 3.93 -22.30 17.16
C THR A 327 3.76 -21.19 16.12
N THR A 328 2.53 -20.92 15.69
CA THR A 328 2.22 -19.82 14.76
C THR A 328 2.61 -18.48 15.39
N LEU A 329 2.20 -18.25 16.65
CA LEU A 329 2.46 -17.01 17.38
C LEU A 329 3.97 -16.77 17.63
N ALA A 330 4.78 -17.83 17.71
CA ALA A 330 6.22 -17.73 17.95
C ALA A 330 7.02 -17.14 16.78
N MET A 331 6.43 -17.14 15.59
CA MET A 331 7.10 -16.86 14.33
C MET A 331 6.41 -15.71 13.61
N ASP A 332 7.04 -14.54 13.60
CA ASP A 332 6.49 -13.33 12.98
C ASP A 332 6.06 -13.60 11.53
N ILE A 333 6.90 -14.28 10.74
CA ILE A 333 6.58 -14.64 9.35
C ILE A 333 5.29 -15.46 9.20
N LEU A 334 4.96 -16.31 10.18
CA LEU A 334 3.72 -17.10 10.15
C LEU A 334 2.51 -16.24 10.54
N MET A 335 2.69 -15.30 11.46
CA MET A 335 1.64 -14.33 11.80
C MET A 335 1.36 -13.38 10.64
N GLU A 336 2.40 -12.88 9.97
CA GLU A 336 2.29 -12.01 8.79
C GLU A 336 1.50 -12.69 7.65
N ARG A 337 1.65 -14.01 7.45
CA ARG A 337 0.86 -14.78 6.47
C ARG A 337 -0.65 -14.67 6.70
N HIS A 338 -1.06 -14.38 7.93
CA HIS A 338 -2.45 -14.39 8.36
C HIS A 338 -2.95 -12.99 8.74
N GLU A 339 -2.17 -11.95 8.48
CA GLU A 339 -2.61 -10.57 8.69
C GLU A 339 -3.95 -10.31 7.99
N SER A 340 -4.86 -9.61 8.68
CA SER A 340 -6.20 -9.26 8.19
C SER A 340 -7.14 -10.45 7.92
N SER A 341 -6.69 -11.68 8.17
CA SER A 341 -7.52 -12.88 7.99
C SER A 341 -8.42 -13.14 9.19
N LEU A 342 -9.48 -13.94 8.97
CA LEU A 342 -10.25 -14.48 10.07
C LEU A 342 -9.42 -15.54 10.79
N ALA A 343 -9.22 -15.37 12.09
CA ALA A 343 -8.37 -16.19 12.93
C ALA A 343 -9.10 -16.64 14.20
N ARG A 344 -8.56 -17.68 14.84
CA ARG A 344 -9.07 -18.23 16.09
C ARG A 344 -7.93 -18.64 17.01
N VAL A 345 -8.07 -18.31 18.28
CA VAL A 345 -7.31 -18.91 19.38
C VAL A 345 -8.24 -19.66 20.32
N ARG A 346 -7.78 -20.80 20.81
CA ARG A 346 -8.51 -21.66 21.74
C ARG A 346 -7.75 -21.79 23.04
N GLU A 347 -8.50 -22.05 24.11
CA GLU A 347 -7.95 -22.36 25.43
C GLU A 347 -6.94 -21.31 25.95
N VAL A 348 -7.12 -20.04 25.58
CA VAL A 348 -6.23 -18.98 26.05
C VAL A 348 -6.53 -18.65 27.50
N LEU A 349 -5.49 -18.44 28.29
CA LEU A 349 -5.61 -18.03 29.68
C LEU A 349 -5.86 -16.52 29.73
N LEU A 350 -6.97 -16.14 30.37
CA LEU A 350 -7.24 -14.73 30.70
C LEU A 350 -6.29 -14.25 31.83
N PRO A 351 -5.89 -12.97 31.82
CA PRO A 351 -4.91 -12.44 32.77
C PRO A 351 -5.44 -12.54 34.21
N SER A 352 -4.63 -13.09 35.11
CA SER A 352 -4.96 -13.17 36.55
C SER A 352 -4.42 -11.97 37.34
N LEU A 353 -3.53 -11.18 36.73
CA LEU A 353 -2.94 -9.98 37.29
C LEU A 353 -3.39 -8.77 36.45
N MET A 354 -4.43 -8.08 36.94
CA MET A 354 -4.97 -6.90 36.28
C MET A 354 -5.72 -6.01 37.28
N GLY A 355 -5.64 -4.69 37.14
CA GLY A 355 -6.54 -3.76 37.82
C GLY A 355 -6.13 -2.28 37.75
N PRO A 356 -7.05 -1.38 38.14
CA PRO A 356 -6.95 0.06 37.93
C PRO A 356 -5.89 0.77 38.78
N GLY A 357 -5.41 0.15 39.86
CA GLY A 357 -4.40 0.76 40.72
C GLY A 357 -3.11 1.07 39.97
N LEU A 358 -2.46 2.18 40.32
CA LEU A 358 -1.12 2.48 39.84
C LEU A 358 -0.13 1.42 40.34
N ALA A 359 0.73 0.93 39.45
CA ALA A 359 1.72 -0.07 39.79
C ALA A 359 2.73 0.51 40.81
N PRO A 360 2.77 -0.02 42.05
CA PRO A 360 3.62 0.54 43.09
C PRO A 360 5.10 0.42 42.72
N ASN A 361 5.83 1.54 42.79
CA ASN A 361 7.25 1.62 42.39
C ASN A 361 7.51 1.13 40.95
N GLY A 362 6.52 1.21 40.06
CA GLY A 362 6.63 0.70 38.69
C GLY A 362 6.63 -0.84 38.60
N ILE A 363 6.11 -1.54 39.61
CA ILE A 363 6.01 -3.01 39.60
C ILE A 363 4.52 -3.41 39.63
N PRO A 364 4.01 -4.07 38.56
CA PRO A 364 2.63 -4.56 38.54
C PRO A 364 2.32 -5.50 39.72
N SER A 365 1.17 -5.32 40.36
CA SER A 365 0.72 -6.15 41.48
C SER A 365 -0.80 -6.34 41.45
N MET A 366 -1.33 -7.23 42.30
CA MET A 366 -2.75 -7.61 42.22
C MET A 366 -3.65 -6.39 42.37
N GLY A 367 -4.48 -6.13 41.36
CA GLY A 367 -5.38 -4.97 41.32
C GLY A 367 -4.72 -3.64 40.93
N ALA A 368 -3.39 -3.64 40.72
CA ALA A 368 -2.60 -2.47 40.40
C ALA A 368 -1.61 -2.74 39.26
N THR A 369 -2.13 -2.70 38.02
CA THR A 369 -1.35 -2.93 36.79
C THR A 369 -1.41 -1.73 35.84
N ASN A 370 -1.81 -0.56 36.34
CA ASN A 370 -1.79 0.68 35.58
C ASN A 370 -0.38 1.27 35.59
N CYS A 371 0.26 1.29 34.41
CA CYS A 371 1.62 1.79 34.23
C CYS A 371 1.71 3.27 33.82
N ASP A 372 0.56 3.93 33.64
CA ASP A 372 0.47 5.40 33.52
C ASP A 372 0.56 6.01 34.94
N LEU A 373 1.79 6.12 35.44
CA LEU A 373 2.09 6.50 36.83
C LEU A 373 1.91 8.00 37.07
N ASN A 374 2.07 8.81 36.02
CA ASN A 374 1.87 10.26 36.08
C ASN A 374 0.40 10.66 35.80
N THR A 375 -0.45 9.73 35.39
CA THR A 375 -1.88 9.90 35.08
C THR A 375 -2.18 10.84 33.91
N ASP A 376 -1.27 10.94 32.95
CA ASP A 376 -1.44 11.75 31.73
C ASP A 376 -2.24 11.04 30.62
N GLY A 377 -2.62 9.78 30.86
CA GLY A 377 -3.38 8.94 29.95
C GLY A 377 -2.52 8.13 28.98
N ARG A 378 -1.20 8.12 29.15
CA ARG A 378 -0.23 7.41 28.29
C ARG A 378 0.87 6.78 29.12
N ILE A 379 1.50 5.77 28.55
CA ILE A 379 2.75 5.20 29.07
C ILE A 379 3.89 5.84 28.30
N THR A 380 4.86 6.39 29.04
CA THR A 380 6.10 6.93 28.46
C THR A 380 7.16 5.83 28.34
N TYR A 381 7.68 5.62 27.12
CA TYR A 381 8.69 4.61 26.81
C TYR A 381 10.10 5.24 26.70
N ASP A 382 10.60 5.82 27.80
CA ASP A 382 11.87 6.57 27.87
C ASP A 382 12.93 5.94 28.80
N GLY A 383 12.70 4.71 29.26
CA GLY A 383 13.52 4.05 30.28
C GLY A 383 13.16 4.40 31.73
N GLY A 384 12.21 5.32 31.94
CA GLY A 384 11.70 5.70 33.24
C GLY A 384 10.78 4.66 33.90
N PRO A 385 10.16 5.03 35.04
CA PRO A 385 9.32 4.11 35.83
C PRO A 385 8.11 3.53 35.09
N GLU A 386 7.50 4.29 34.17
CA GLU A 386 6.35 3.82 33.37
C GLU A 386 6.78 2.75 32.36
N ASN A 387 7.90 3.00 31.67
CA ASN A 387 8.52 2.02 30.78
C ASN A 387 8.87 0.72 31.53
N GLN A 388 9.51 0.83 32.70
CA GLN A 388 9.87 -0.33 33.53
C GLN A 388 8.64 -1.11 34.00
N CYS A 389 7.54 -0.42 34.32
CA CYS A 389 6.27 -1.05 34.65
C CYS A 389 5.68 -1.82 33.46
N ALA A 390 5.66 -1.19 32.29
CA ALA A 390 5.15 -1.81 31.07
C ALA A 390 5.99 -3.05 30.70
N ASP A 391 7.32 -2.96 30.78
CA ASP A 391 8.24 -4.06 30.55
C ASP A 391 8.04 -5.20 31.56
N ALA A 392 7.88 -4.88 32.86
CA ALA A 392 7.59 -5.87 33.89
C ALA A 392 6.25 -6.58 33.65
N CYS A 393 5.22 -5.85 33.21
CA CYS A 393 3.92 -6.44 32.87
C CYS A 393 4.00 -7.28 31.59
N ALA A 394 4.78 -6.86 30.59
CA ALA A 394 5.01 -7.63 29.38
C ALA A 394 5.74 -8.97 29.67
N ALA A 395 6.67 -8.95 30.64
CA ALA A 395 7.41 -10.13 31.09
C ALA A 395 6.56 -11.13 31.92
N ASP A 396 5.55 -10.65 32.65
CA ASP A 396 4.64 -11.52 33.41
C ASP A 396 3.46 -12.01 32.56
N ILE A 397 3.44 -13.32 32.31
CA ILE A 397 2.42 -14.03 31.54
C ILE A 397 0.98 -13.86 32.07
N ASN A 398 0.84 -13.49 33.34
CA ASN A 398 -0.45 -13.23 33.97
C ASN A 398 -0.89 -11.77 33.90
N CYS A 399 0.01 -10.85 33.55
CA CYS A 399 -0.22 -9.41 33.70
C CYS A 399 -0.84 -8.78 32.45
N SER A 400 -2.05 -8.23 32.54
CA SER A 400 -2.53 -7.31 31.50
C SER A 400 -2.44 -5.88 32.01
N GLU A 401 -1.77 -5.04 31.23
CA GLU A 401 -1.61 -3.62 31.55
C GLU A 401 -2.98 -2.93 31.49
N TRP A 402 -3.30 -2.15 32.52
CA TRP A 402 -4.64 -1.58 32.70
C TRP A 402 -4.94 -0.40 31.78
N SER A 403 -3.96 0.46 31.49
CA SER A 403 -4.14 1.60 30.59
C SER A 403 -4.58 1.15 29.18
N ASN A 404 -4.09 0.01 28.69
CA ASN A 404 -4.54 -0.61 27.43
C ASN A 404 -6.02 -0.99 27.46
N TRP A 405 -6.50 -1.54 28.58
CA TRP A 405 -7.92 -1.85 28.77
C TRP A 405 -8.78 -0.59 28.88
N ASN A 406 -8.31 0.40 29.63
CA ASN A 406 -9.01 1.66 29.85
C ASN A 406 -9.18 2.44 28.54
N ARG A 407 -8.12 2.48 27.72
CA ARG A 407 -8.08 3.28 26.49
C ARG A 407 -8.65 2.56 25.28
N TYR A 408 -8.37 1.27 25.14
CA TYR A 408 -8.66 0.52 23.90
C TYR A 408 -9.61 -0.66 24.13
N GLY A 409 -9.95 -0.99 25.38
CA GLY A 409 -10.76 -2.18 25.68
C GLY A 409 -10.06 -3.49 25.32
N GLN A 410 -8.72 -3.49 25.37
CA GLN A 410 -7.89 -4.63 25.03
C GLN A 410 -7.36 -5.31 26.28
N VAL A 411 -7.23 -6.63 26.24
CA VAL A 411 -6.56 -7.42 27.27
C VAL A 411 -5.55 -8.36 26.64
N THR A 412 -4.44 -8.60 27.33
CA THR A 412 -3.43 -9.56 26.89
C THR A 412 -3.71 -10.93 27.48
N VAL A 413 -3.85 -11.93 26.61
CA VAL A 413 -4.09 -13.33 26.96
C VAL A 413 -2.85 -14.18 26.69
N THR A 414 -2.83 -15.36 27.28
CA THR A 414 -1.70 -16.29 27.22
C THR A 414 -2.09 -17.59 26.54
N LEU A 415 -1.23 -18.09 25.66
CA LEU A 415 -1.32 -19.42 25.07
C LEU A 415 -0.45 -20.40 25.90
N PRO A 416 -1.06 -21.32 26.67
CA PRO A 416 -0.35 -22.09 27.71
C PRO A 416 0.76 -23.01 27.18
N ALA A 417 0.66 -23.46 25.93
CA ALA A 417 1.59 -24.43 25.34
C ALA A 417 2.94 -23.85 24.88
N MET A 418 3.18 -22.53 24.95
CA MET A 418 4.48 -21.90 24.62
C MET A 418 5.43 -21.72 25.82
N GLY A 419 5.05 -22.13 27.03
CA GLY A 419 5.84 -21.87 28.24
C GLY A 419 5.81 -20.39 28.65
N ALA A 420 6.70 -19.98 29.56
CA ALA A 420 6.75 -18.62 30.10
C ALA A 420 7.55 -17.66 29.20
N GLY A 421 6.94 -16.57 28.72
CA GLY A 421 7.61 -15.47 28.01
C GLY A 421 6.69 -14.60 27.13
N ALA A 422 7.18 -13.45 26.64
CA ALA A 422 6.41 -12.48 25.84
C ALA A 422 5.81 -13.06 24.54
N ARG A 423 6.46 -14.06 23.94
CA ARG A 423 5.98 -14.73 22.71
C ARG A 423 4.83 -15.72 22.93
N ALA A 424 4.48 -16.01 24.19
CA ALA A 424 3.34 -16.86 24.53
C ALA A 424 2.03 -16.08 24.65
N ARG A 425 1.99 -14.81 24.21
CA ARG A 425 0.94 -13.86 24.58
C ARG A 425 0.46 -13.05 23.39
N MET A 426 -0.81 -12.69 23.39
CA MET A 426 -1.39 -11.82 22.37
C MET A 426 -2.52 -10.98 22.93
N ALA A 427 -2.85 -9.88 22.26
CA ALA A 427 -3.99 -9.06 22.65
C ALA A 427 -5.30 -9.62 22.08
N ILE A 428 -6.40 -9.35 22.78
CA ILE A 428 -7.77 -9.52 22.29
C ILE A 428 -8.58 -8.26 22.62
N ALA A 429 -9.61 -7.95 21.82
CA ALA A 429 -10.46 -6.77 22.00
C ALA A 429 -11.91 -7.11 22.41
N PRO A 430 -12.16 -7.67 23.60
CA PRO A 430 -13.49 -8.16 23.99
C PRO A 430 -14.53 -7.04 24.14
N ARG A 431 -14.12 -5.81 24.46
CA ARG A 431 -15.05 -4.67 24.65
C ARG A 431 -15.81 -4.30 23.36
N ILE A 432 -15.25 -4.62 22.19
CA ILE A 432 -15.88 -4.34 20.88
C ILE A 432 -17.23 -5.05 20.78
N VAL A 433 -17.34 -6.27 21.32
CA VAL A 433 -18.54 -7.11 21.21
C VAL A 433 -19.30 -7.26 22.52
N ASN A 434 -18.66 -6.98 23.65
CA ASN A 434 -19.26 -6.98 24.97
C ASN A 434 -18.87 -5.72 25.74
N PRO A 435 -19.64 -4.62 25.64
CA PRO A 435 -19.36 -3.36 26.33
C PRO A 435 -19.33 -3.49 27.86
N ASN A 436 -20.02 -4.49 28.40
CA ASN A 436 -20.14 -4.75 29.84
C ASN A 436 -19.10 -5.77 30.34
N PHE A 437 -18.16 -6.19 29.47
CA PHE A 437 -17.09 -7.08 29.86
C PHE A 437 -16.22 -6.44 30.96
N ASP A 438 -16.12 -7.12 32.11
CA ASP A 438 -15.29 -6.69 33.23
C ASP A 438 -14.10 -7.66 33.37
N PRO A 439 -12.89 -7.27 32.95
CA PRO A 439 -11.74 -8.14 33.00
C PRO A 439 -11.24 -8.39 34.43
N GLN A 440 -11.64 -7.59 35.42
CA GLN A 440 -11.23 -7.78 36.81
C GLN A 440 -11.92 -8.99 37.46
N ARG A 441 -13.06 -9.41 36.92
CA ARG A 441 -13.85 -10.55 37.42
C ARG A 441 -13.37 -11.89 36.88
N LEU A 442 -12.38 -11.89 35.98
CA LEU A 442 -11.91 -13.07 35.29
C LEU A 442 -10.59 -13.52 35.92
N ARG A 443 -10.65 -14.57 36.74
CA ARG A 443 -9.45 -15.15 37.34
C ARG A 443 -9.17 -16.51 36.74
N GLY A 444 -8.39 -16.53 35.67
CA GLY A 444 -7.86 -17.75 35.05
C GLY A 444 -8.82 -18.69 34.30
N PRO A 445 -10.08 -18.34 33.89
CA PRO A 445 -10.80 -19.20 32.97
C PRO A 445 -10.11 -19.17 31.60
N THR A 446 -10.21 -20.28 30.88
CA THR A 446 -9.83 -20.32 29.47
C THR A 446 -10.88 -19.62 28.63
N ALA A 447 -10.48 -19.04 27.50
CA ALA A 447 -11.38 -18.47 26.52
C ALA A 447 -11.10 -19.02 25.12
N THR A 448 -12.11 -18.96 24.26
CA THR A 448 -11.95 -19.11 22.82
C THR A 448 -12.32 -17.80 22.16
N VAL A 449 -11.43 -17.30 21.31
CA VAL A 449 -11.60 -16.03 20.61
C VAL A 449 -11.45 -16.26 19.13
N THR A 450 -12.47 -15.88 18.36
CA THR A 450 -12.47 -15.84 16.90
C THR A 450 -12.59 -14.38 16.48
N GLY A 451 -12.04 -14.00 15.35
CA GLY A 451 -12.16 -12.65 14.84
C GLY A 451 -11.07 -12.32 13.85
N THR A 452 -10.97 -11.06 13.47
CA THR A 452 -9.96 -10.64 12.52
C THR A 452 -8.63 -10.40 13.20
N LEU A 453 -7.56 -10.97 12.63
CA LEU A 453 -6.19 -10.77 13.10
C LEU A 453 -5.63 -9.44 12.57
N LYS A 454 -5.02 -8.64 13.45
CA LYS A 454 -4.30 -7.42 13.09
C LYS A 454 -2.96 -7.35 13.79
N GLN A 455 -1.99 -6.74 13.13
CA GLN A 455 -0.79 -6.23 13.80
C GLN A 455 -1.04 -4.79 14.25
N VAL A 456 -0.54 -4.44 15.43
CA VAL A 456 -0.57 -3.08 15.98
C VAL A 456 0.78 -2.79 16.61
N GLY A 457 1.65 -2.10 15.87
CA GLY A 457 3.04 -1.96 16.27
C GLY A 457 3.72 -3.35 16.33
N PRO A 458 4.37 -3.73 17.43
CA PRO A 458 4.97 -5.06 17.58
C PRO A 458 3.97 -6.15 18.03
N ASN A 459 2.71 -5.79 18.32
CA ASN A 459 1.75 -6.68 18.97
C ASN A 459 0.72 -7.21 17.98
N TRP A 460 0.28 -8.45 18.19
CA TRP A 460 -0.84 -9.05 17.46
C TRP A 460 -2.11 -9.01 18.28
N ILE A 461 -3.23 -8.71 17.62
CA ILE A 461 -4.55 -8.65 18.23
C ILE A 461 -5.60 -9.40 17.41
N ILE A 462 -6.46 -10.16 18.09
CA ILE A 462 -7.73 -10.64 17.49
C ILE A 462 -8.87 -9.72 17.91
N GLN A 463 -9.60 -9.22 16.91
CA GLN A 463 -10.81 -8.40 17.09
C GLN A 463 -12.06 -9.24 16.80
N PRO A 464 -12.83 -9.64 17.83
CA PRO A 464 -14.08 -10.37 17.65
C PRO A 464 -15.09 -9.58 16.80
N ARG A 465 -15.86 -10.29 15.96
CA ARG A 465 -16.87 -9.65 15.09
C ARG A 465 -18.21 -9.45 15.80
N CYS A 466 -18.57 -10.39 16.67
CA CYS A 466 -19.81 -10.37 17.46
C CYS A 466 -19.64 -11.13 18.78
N GLY A 467 -20.67 -11.16 19.63
CA GLY A 467 -20.59 -11.85 20.93
C GLY A 467 -20.27 -13.35 20.83
N ALA A 468 -20.71 -14.03 19.76
CA ALA A 468 -20.43 -15.46 19.55
C ALA A 468 -18.96 -15.77 19.23
N ASP A 469 -18.19 -14.75 18.85
CA ASP A 469 -16.76 -14.87 18.56
C ASP A 469 -15.89 -14.79 19.83
N PHE A 470 -16.46 -14.47 21.00
CA PHE A 470 -15.73 -14.38 22.27
C PHE A 470 -16.46 -15.16 23.37
N VAL A 471 -15.94 -16.34 23.71
CA VAL A 471 -16.57 -17.28 24.66
C VAL A 471 -15.62 -17.59 25.81
N VAL A 472 -16.07 -17.37 27.05
CA VAL A 472 -15.29 -17.65 28.26
C VAL A 472 -15.78 -18.94 28.91
N ALA A 473 -14.86 -19.83 29.29
CA ALA A 473 -15.24 -21.08 29.95
C ALA A 473 -16.04 -20.80 31.24
N GLY A 474 -17.24 -21.38 31.32
CA GLY A 474 -18.14 -21.26 32.47
C GLY A 474 -19.09 -20.05 32.46
N ASP A 475 -19.11 -19.24 31.40
CA ASP A 475 -20.04 -18.10 31.26
C ASP A 475 -21.43 -18.49 30.71
N GLY A 476 -21.64 -19.78 30.40
CA GLY A 476 -22.89 -20.31 29.85
C GLY A 476 -23.04 -20.14 28.33
N GLN A 477 -22.06 -19.54 27.65
CA GLN A 477 -21.98 -19.48 26.19
C GLN A 477 -21.29 -20.73 25.63
N THR A 478 -21.58 -21.03 24.37
CA THR A 478 -20.97 -22.16 23.65
C THR A 478 -20.14 -21.63 22.50
N VAL A 479 -18.97 -22.24 22.29
CA VAL A 479 -18.12 -21.91 21.15
C VAL A 479 -18.88 -22.27 19.88
N CYS A 480 -19.02 -21.30 18.99
CA CYS A 480 -19.72 -21.52 17.74
C CYS A 480 -19.01 -22.58 16.88
N GLU A 481 -19.78 -23.62 16.50
CA GLU A 481 -19.29 -24.79 15.75
C GLU A 481 -18.88 -24.44 14.31
N HIS A 482 -19.58 -23.48 13.68
CA HIS A 482 -19.35 -23.03 12.31
C HIS A 482 -18.93 -21.55 12.29
N PRO A 483 -17.64 -21.24 12.55
CA PRO A 483 -17.20 -19.90 12.91
C PRO A 483 -17.42 -18.87 11.80
N ARG A 484 -17.33 -19.29 10.55
CA ARG A 484 -17.59 -18.45 9.39
C ARG A 484 -19.04 -17.90 9.35
N ASP A 485 -19.99 -18.60 9.96
CA ASP A 485 -21.42 -18.31 9.88
C ASP A 485 -21.98 -17.52 11.09
N CYS A 486 -21.24 -17.43 12.21
CA CYS A 486 -21.80 -17.00 13.50
C CYS A 486 -22.11 -15.50 13.60
N CYS A 487 -21.38 -14.67 12.87
CA CYS A 487 -21.49 -13.20 12.94
C CYS A 487 -22.09 -12.61 11.66
N LEU A 488 -22.90 -13.39 10.96
CA LEU A 488 -23.64 -12.95 9.79
C LEU A 488 -25.00 -12.37 10.20
N HIS A 489 -25.44 -11.34 9.50
CA HIS A 489 -26.78 -10.75 9.67
C HIS A 489 -27.43 -10.58 8.30
N GLU A 490 -28.75 -10.65 8.25
CA GLU A 490 -29.51 -10.43 7.01
C GLU A 490 -29.42 -8.97 6.57
N ARG A 491 -29.44 -8.73 5.25
CA ARG A 491 -29.60 -7.39 4.67
C ARG A 491 -31.00 -6.87 5.00
N SER A 492 -31.12 -5.70 5.61
CA SER A 492 -32.43 -5.06 5.81
C SER A 492 -32.83 -4.21 4.60
N ILE A 493 -34.14 -4.01 4.40
CA ILE A 493 -34.71 -3.22 3.28
C ILE A 493 -34.26 -1.74 3.33
N ALA A 494 -33.89 -1.22 4.50
CA ALA A 494 -33.42 0.15 4.66
C ALA A 494 -31.94 0.34 4.23
N GLU A 495 -31.24 -0.76 3.94
CA GLU A 495 -29.81 -0.79 3.62
C GLU A 495 -29.55 -1.20 2.16
N GLU A 496 -30.63 -1.40 1.38
CA GLU A 496 -30.67 -1.47 -0.08
C GLU A 496 -31.01 -0.11 -0.68
#